data_AF-A0A959WCN0-F1
#
_entry.id   AF-A0A959WCN0-F1
#
_cell.length_a   1.000
_cell.length_b   1.000
_cell.length_c   1.000
_cell.angle_alpha   90.00
_cell.angle_beta   90.00
_cell.angle_gamma   90.00
#
_symmetry.space_group_name_H-M   'P 1'
#
loop_
_entity.id
_entity.type
_entity.pdbx_description
1 polymer ?
#
loop_
_entity_poly.entity_id
_entity_poly.type
_entity_poly.pdbx_seq_one_letter_code
_entity_poly.pdbx_strand_id
1 'polypeptide(L)'
;GEVLWDMEYSAVNVTYRCYRDPWSGNPVDGAIGVKSETEGANSRVWVSWNGDTRVHTWRVLAGQPGKLTFAGEAPRTGFETSIPVTGQPAAFRLVGLDAGGKVLGRSKQNALGQLTR
;
A
#
# COMPACT_ATOMS: atom_id res chain seq x y z
N GLY A 1 -41.06 -0.66 -32.82
CA GLY A 1 -39.77 0.04 -32.71
C GLY A 1 -38.98 -0.26 -33.96
N GLU A 2 -38.32 0.74 -34.52
CA GLU A 2 -37.56 0.64 -35.77
C GLU A 2 -36.06 0.51 -35.44
N VAL A 3 -35.39 -0.48 -36.02
CA VAL A 3 -33.94 -0.65 -35.88
C VAL A 3 -33.26 0.30 -36.83
N LEU A 4 -32.48 1.24 -36.29
CA LEU A 4 -31.77 2.26 -37.08
C LEU A 4 -30.39 1.80 -37.55
N TRP A 5 -29.83 0.74 -36.94
CA TRP A 5 -28.52 0.19 -37.30
C TRP A 5 -28.30 -1.22 -36.77
N ASP A 6 -27.66 -2.05 -37.59
CA ASP A 6 -27.20 -3.41 -37.28
C ASP A 6 -25.82 -3.62 -37.93
N MET A 7 -24.94 -4.39 -37.29
CA MET A 7 -23.62 -4.71 -37.82
C MET A 7 -23.14 -6.08 -37.36
N GLU A 8 -22.54 -6.79 -38.29
CA GLU A 8 -21.84 -8.06 -38.09
C GLU A 8 -20.32 -7.81 -38.13
N TYR A 9 -19.59 -8.29 -37.12
CA TYR A 9 -18.13 -8.24 -37.12
C TYR A 9 -17.56 -9.25 -38.13
N SER A 10 -16.54 -8.86 -38.91
CA SER A 10 -15.85 -9.84 -39.76
C SER A 10 -15.19 -10.93 -38.92
N ALA A 11 -15.19 -12.18 -39.42
CA ALA A 11 -14.66 -13.36 -38.73
C ALA A 11 -13.15 -13.29 -38.37
N VAL A 12 -12.43 -12.26 -38.85
CA VAL A 12 -11.00 -12.03 -38.58
C VAL A 12 -10.75 -10.99 -37.48
N ASN A 13 -11.80 -10.38 -36.92
CA ASN A 13 -11.65 -9.47 -35.79
C ASN A 13 -11.66 -10.24 -34.47
N VAL A 14 -10.57 -10.09 -33.70
CA VAL A 14 -10.44 -10.72 -32.37
C VAL A 14 -11.08 -9.81 -31.32
N THR A 15 -12.05 -10.33 -30.57
CA THR A 15 -12.48 -9.68 -29.33
C THR A 15 -11.58 -10.14 -28.19
N TYR A 16 -10.96 -9.19 -27.48
CA TYR A 16 -10.18 -9.51 -26.28
C TYR A 16 -11.13 -9.59 -25.08
N ARG A 17 -11.18 -10.75 -24.42
CA ARG A 17 -11.95 -10.95 -23.20
C ARG A 17 -10.98 -11.32 -22.07
N CYS A 18 -10.83 -10.43 -21.10
CA CYS A 18 -10.09 -10.74 -19.87
C CYS A 18 -11.08 -11.19 -18.80
N TYR A 19 -10.82 -12.36 -18.22
CA TYR A 19 -11.48 -12.77 -16.99
C TYR A 19 -10.63 -12.31 -15.81
N ARG A 20 -11.28 -11.77 -14.77
CA ARG A 20 -10.61 -11.42 -13.50
C ARG A 20 -10.89 -12.55 -12.53
N ASP A 21 -9.88 -13.37 -12.27
CA ASP A 21 -9.92 -14.33 -11.17
C ASP A 21 -9.51 -13.66 -9.85
N PRO A 22 -9.93 -14.22 -8.69
CA PRO A 22 -9.40 -13.81 -7.40
C PRO A 22 -7.88 -13.97 -7.39
N TRP A 23 -7.18 -12.83 -7.36
CA TRP A 23 -5.72 -12.81 -7.32
C TRP A 23 -5.24 -12.43 -5.91
N SER A 24 -4.30 -13.23 -5.40
CA SER A 24 -3.53 -12.88 -4.21
C SER A 24 -2.07 -12.76 -4.60
N GLY A 25 -1.49 -11.57 -4.47
CA GLY A 25 -0.05 -11.43 -4.58
C GLY A 25 0.62 -11.75 -3.24
N ASN A 26 1.74 -12.44 -3.33
CA ASN A 26 2.60 -12.78 -2.19
C ASN A 26 3.99 -12.17 -2.45
N PRO A 27 4.17 -10.87 -2.19
CA PRO A 27 5.36 -10.15 -2.60
C PRO A 27 6.58 -10.53 -1.74
N VAL A 28 7.76 -10.32 -2.32
CA VAL A 28 9.06 -10.55 -1.68
C VAL A 28 9.36 -9.49 -0.60
N ASP A 29 10.34 -9.78 0.24
CA ASP A 29 10.86 -8.83 1.22
C ASP A 29 11.29 -7.51 0.56
N GLY A 30 10.91 -6.39 1.17
CA GLY A 30 11.22 -5.04 0.65
C GLY A 30 10.18 -4.46 -0.32
N ALA A 31 9.07 -5.16 -0.59
CA ALA A 31 7.99 -4.65 -1.45
C ALA A 31 7.15 -3.50 -0.83
N ILE A 32 7.39 -3.17 0.45
CA ILE A 32 6.72 -2.06 1.15
C ILE A 32 7.58 -0.80 0.99
N GLY A 33 7.09 0.12 0.17
CA GLY A 33 7.63 1.47 0.03
C GLY A 33 7.12 2.38 1.15
N VAL A 34 8.01 3.14 1.77
CA VAL A 34 7.70 4.11 2.82
C VAL A 34 8.35 5.44 2.47
N LYS A 35 7.53 6.49 2.43
CA LYS A 35 7.96 7.89 2.37
C LYS A 35 7.46 8.58 3.63
N SER A 36 8.26 9.46 4.22
CA SER A 36 7.85 10.27 5.36
C SER A 36 8.22 11.73 5.14
N GLU A 37 7.39 12.65 5.63
CA GLU A 37 7.61 14.10 5.56
C GLU A 37 7.11 14.78 6.84
N THR A 38 7.60 15.99 7.10
CA THR A 38 7.13 16.81 8.22
C THR A 38 5.81 17.50 7.87
N GLU A 39 4.93 17.63 8.87
CA GLU A 39 3.65 18.33 8.78
C GLU A 39 3.49 19.20 10.05
N GLY A 40 4.07 20.41 10.01
CA GLY A 40 4.16 21.28 11.19
C GLY A 40 4.97 20.62 12.30
N ALA A 41 4.40 20.50 13.51
CA ALA A 41 5.02 19.79 14.62
C ALA A 41 4.91 18.25 14.52
N ASN A 42 4.20 17.73 13.52
CA ASN A 42 3.93 16.32 13.31
C ASN A 42 4.64 15.81 12.04
N SER A 43 4.39 14.55 11.69
CA SER A 43 4.86 13.93 10.45
C SER A 43 3.70 13.22 9.75
N ARG A 44 3.83 13.04 8.44
CA ARG A 44 2.97 12.16 7.66
C ARG A 44 3.82 11.09 6.99
N VAL A 45 3.30 9.86 7.02
CA VAL A 45 3.94 8.71 6.40
C VAL A 45 3.03 8.16 5.31
N TRP A 46 3.58 7.94 4.13
CA TRP A 46 2.92 7.28 3.02
C TRP A 46 3.52 5.91 2.87
N VAL A 47 2.64 4.93 2.73
CA VAL A 47 2.99 3.55 2.47
C VAL A 47 2.39 3.11 1.16
N SER A 48 3.23 2.56 0.28
CA SER A 48 2.81 1.92 -0.96
C SER A 48 3.22 0.45 -0.93
N TRP A 49 2.31 -0.43 -1.31
CA TRP A 49 2.62 -1.86 -1.39
C TRP A 49 2.11 -2.46 -2.69
N ASN A 50 3.06 -2.72 -3.58
CA ASN A 50 2.82 -3.55 -4.75
C ASN A 50 2.84 -5.02 -4.35
N GLY A 51 1.67 -5.66 -4.34
CA GLY A 51 1.58 -7.12 -4.40
C GLY A 51 0.65 -7.74 -3.37
N ASP A 52 0.72 -7.39 -2.08
CA ASP A 52 -0.04 -8.14 -1.09
C ASP A 52 -1.49 -7.64 -1.01
N THR A 53 -2.46 -8.46 -1.44
CA THR A 53 -3.89 -8.13 -1.36
C THR A 53 -4.51 -8.45 0.00
N ARG A 54 -3.79 -9.13 0.89
CA ARG A 54 -4.29 -9.62 2.19
C ARG A 54 -4.13 -8.59 3.31
N VAL A 55 -3.36 -7.54 3.06
CA VAL A 55 -3.13 -6.47 4.04
C VAL A 55 -4.39 -5.65 4.23
N HIS A 56 -4.86 -5.66 5.47
CA HIS A 56 -6.02 -4.92 5.92
C HIS A 56 -5.63 -3.64 6.65
N THR A 57 -4.60 -3.72 7.49
CA THR A 57 -4.19 -2.62 8.36
C THR A 57 -2.69 -2.38 8.25
N TRP A 58 -2.33 -1.11 8.21
CA TRP A 58 -0.97 -0.63 8.32
C TRP A 58 -0.68 -0.19 9.75
N ARG A 59 0.38 -0.72 10.34
CA ARG A 59 0.93 -0.26 11.62
C ARG A 59 2.22 0.49 11.37
N VAL A 60 2.31 1.68 11.97
CA VAL A 60 3.52 2.50 11.98
C VAL A 60 4.26 2.28 13.29
N LEU A 61 5.53 1.92 13.18
CA LEU A 61 6.49 2.01 14.27
C LEU A 61 7.38 3.21 14.02
N ALA A 62 7.61 4.06 15.03
CA ALA A 62 8.44 5.24 14.89
C ALA A 62 9.28 5.49 16.15
N GLY A 63 10.40 6.21 15.99
CA GLY A 63 11.28 6.57 17.10
C GLY A 63 12.69 6.89 16.64
N GLN A 64 13.68 6.49 17.42
CA GLN A 64 15.09 6.57 17.05
C GLN A 64 15.50 5.35 16.23
N PRO A 65 16.52 5.45 15.36
CA PRO A 65 17.05 4.30 14.67
C PRO A 65 17.39 3.15 15.64
N GLY A 66 16.85 1.95 15.37
CA GLY A 66 17.04 0.78 16.24
C GLY A 66 16.17 0.73 17.51
N LYS A 67 15.39 1.79 17.79
CA LYS A 67 14.43 1.86 18.91
C LYS A 67 13.11 2.45 18.42
N LEU A 68 12.34 1.61 17.72
CA LEU A 68 11.03 1.99 17.19
C LEU A 68 9.92 1.46 18.11
N THR A 69 8.96 2.31 18.43
CA THR A 69 7.77 1.96 19.21
C THR A 69 6.52 2.18 18.37
N PHE A 70 5.39 1.64 18.83
CA PHE A 70 4.10 1.88 18.20
C PHE A 70 3.79 3.37 18.10
N ALA A 71 3.41 3.83 16.90
CA ALA A 71 3.07 5.22 16.62
C ALA A 71 1.64 5.41 16.10
N GLY A 72 1.03 4.36 15.54
CA GLY A 72 -0.36 4.40 15.07
C GLY A 72 -0.69 3.27 14.09
N GLU A 73 -1.97 3.18 13.72
CA GLU A 73 -2.46 2.30 12.66
C GLU A 73 -3.45 3.02 11.76
N ALA A 74 -3.56 2.57 10.52
CA ALA A 74 -4.58 3.00 9.59
C ALA A 74 -5.04 1.81 8.70
N PRO A 75 -6.33 1.74 8.35
CA PRO A 75 -6.79 0.77 7.36
C PRO A 75 -6.13 1.06 6.01
N ARG A 76 -5.87 0.02 5.22
CA ARG A 76 -5.42 0.17 3.85
C ARG A 76 -6.55 0.75 2.99
N THR A 77 -6.26 1.83 2.27
CA THR A 77 -7.23 2.54 1.40
C THR A 77 -7.01 2.36 -0.10
N GLY A 78 -6.14 1.43 -0.51
CA GLY A 78 -5.84 1.15 -1.92
C GLY A 78 -4.38 0.77 -2.15
N PHE A 79 -3.79 1.31 -3.22
CA PHE A 79 -2.36 1.14 -3.51
C PHE A 79 -1.47 1.89 -2.51
N GLU A 80 -1.82 3.13 -2.22
CA GLU A 80 -1.13 3.98 -1.25
C GLU A 80 -2.05 4.29 -0.07
N THR A 81 -1.46 4.40 1.12
CA THR A 81 -2.16 4.81 2.34
C THR A 81 -1.32 5.88 3.04
N SER A 82 -1.95 6.98 3.44
CA SER A 82 -1.30 8.04 4.22
C SER A 82 -1.71 7.94 5.69
N ILE A 83 -0.73 8.13 6.59
CA ILE A 83 -0.89 7.91 8.02
C ILE A 83 -0.26 9.09 8.75
N PRO A 84 -1.05 9.89 9.49
CA PRO A 84 -0.49 10.94 10.34
C PRO A 84 0.23 10.32 11.53
N VAL A 85 1.36 10.92 11.92
CA VAL A 85 2.17 10.50 13.07
C VAL A 85 2.45 11.72 13.93
N THR A 86 2.18 11.62 15.22
CA THR A 86 2.48 12.71 16.17
C THR A 86 3.99 12.90 16.32
N GLY A 87 4.44 14.15 16.27
CA GLY A 87 5.84 14.49 16.39
C GLY A 87 6.66 14.22 15.12
N GLN A 88 7.98 14.37 15.25
CA GLN A 88 8.96 14.19 14.17
C GLN A 88 10.00 13.12 14.54
N PRO A 89 9.61 11.85 14.65
CA PRO A 89 10.54 10.78 14.98
C PRO A 89 11.57 10.61 13.85
N ALA A 90 12.81 10.28 14.23
CA ALA A 90 13.92 10.21 13.29
C ALA A 90 13.84 9.00 12.33
N ALA A 91 13.13 7.95 12.72
CA ALA A 91 12.99 6.73 11.94
C ALA A 91 11.58 6.12 12.03
N PHE A 92 11.20 5.44 10.95
CA PHE A 92 9.91 4.77 10.76
C PHE A 92 10.07 3.35 10.23
N ARG A 93 9.12 2.48 10.54
CA ARG A 93 8.93 1.18 9.89
C ARG A 93 7.44 0.88 9.77
N LEU A 94 7.03 0.44 8.59
CA LEU A 94 5.66 0.00 8.34
C LEU A 94 5.57 -1.51 8.50
N VAL A 95 4.47 -1.93 9.09
CA VAL A 95 4.12 -3.33 9.29
C VAL A 95 2.73 -3.52 8.70
N GLY A 96 2.59 -4.41 7.72
CA GLY A 96 1.28 -4.76 7.20
C GLY A 96 0.71 -5.95 7.94
N LEU A 97 -0.56 -5.82 8.30
CA LEU A 97 -1.31 -6.80 9.09
C LEU A 97 -2.49 -7.35 8.26
N ASP A 98 -2.80 -8.62 8.42
CA ASP A 98 -4.05 -9.19 7.90
C ASP A 98 -5.26 -8.78 8.78
N ALA A 99 -6.46 -9.23 8.39
CA ALA A 99 -7.70 -8.93 9.11
C ALA A 99 -7.72 -9.45 10.56
N GLY A 100 -6.89 -10.46 10.89
CA GLY A 100 -6.72 -11.00 12.24
C GLY A 100 -5.58 -10.35 13.04
N GLY A 101 -4.88 -9.37 12.47
CA GLY A 101 -3.74 -8.70 13.10
C GLY A 101 -2.42 -9.46 12.98
N LYS A 102 -2.35 -10.54 12.18
CA LYS A 102 -1.10 -11.25 11.92
C LYS A 102 -0.22 -10.43 10.99
N VAL A 103 1.07 -10.37 11.31
CA VAL A 103 2.06 -9.69 10.47
C VAL A 103 2.25 -10.44 9.16
N LEU A 104 2.03 -9.74 8.05
CA LEU A 104 2.28 -10.21 6.69
C LEU A 104 3.65 -9.78 6.17
N GLY A 105 4.12 -8.60 6.58
CA GLY A 105 5.40 -8.07 6.12
C GLY A 105 5.82 -6.81 6.87
N ARG A 106 7.09 -6.44 6.70
CA ARG A 106 7.68 -5.23 7.28
C ARG A 106 8.52 -4.50 6.25
N SER A 107 8.44 -3.17 6.26
CA SER A 107 9.34 -2.35 5.45
C SER A 107 10.76 -2.36 6.03
N LYS A 108 11.72 -1.92 5.21
CA LYS A 108 12.99 -1.42 5.74
C LYS A 108 12.73 -0.24 6.69
N GLN A 109 13.68 0.03 7.57
CA GLN A 109 13.62 1.25 8.37
C GLN A 109 13.89 2.46 7.46
N ASN A 110 13.07 3.49 7.58
CA ASN A 110 13.11 4.71 6.79
C ASN A 110 13.44 5.89 7.72
N ALA A 111 14.32 6.79 7.28
CA ALA A 111 14.55 8.05 8.01
C ALA A 111 13.50 9.09 7.63
N LEU A 112 13.17 9.99 8.55
CA LEU A 112 12.28 11.11 8.27
C LEU A 112 12.74 11.90 7.04
N GLY A 113 11.84 12.15 6.09
CA GLY A 113 12.15 12.88 4.86
C GLY A 113 12.74 12.03 3.74
N GLN A 114 12.84 10.70 3.90
CA GLN A 114 13.40 9.81 2.88
C GLN A 114 12.37 8.82 2.34
N LEU A 115 12.65 8.28 1.14
CA LEU A 115 11.94 7.13 0.56
C LEU A 115 12.77 5.86 0.79
N THR A 116 12.14 4.75 1.18
CA THR A 116 12.81 3.45 1.18
C THR A 116 13.15 3.02 -0.25
N ARG A 117 14.42 2.72 -0.51
CA ARG A 117 14.91 2.08 -1.73
C ARG A 117 15.03 0.57 -1.57
#